data_AF-A0A1Z5J7L5-F1
#
_entry.id   AF-A0A1Z5J7L5-F1
#
_cell.length_a   1.000
_cell.length_b   1.000
_cell.length_c   1.000
_cell.angle_alpha   90.00
_cell.angle_beta   90.00
_cell.angle_gamma   90.00
#
_symmetry.space_group_name_H-M   'P 1'
#
loop_
_entity.id
_entity.type
_entity.pdbx_description
1 polymer ?
#
loop_
_entity_poly.entity_id
_entity_poly.type
_entity_poly.pdbx_seq_one_letter_code
_entity_poly.pdbx_strand_id
1 'polypeptide(L)'
;MTRSQTILLVSISLFFTVPFVNGGTAPKDAPQLPAGFCPKATGTVTATTGECICRWEHRDACVGSGCMYQMGLSWYHYSCTDCKCIAEP
;
A
#
# COMPACT_ATOMS: atom_id res chain seq x y z
N MET A 1 -0.25 -50.44 36.62
CA MET A 1 -0.59 -49.00 36.70
C MET A 1 0.55 -48.25 36.01
N THR A 2 0.40 -47.42 34.97
CA THR A 2 -0.77 -46.85 34.30
C THR A 2 -0.26 -46.29 32.96
N ARG A 3 -0.51 -47.01 31.85
CA ARG A 3 -0.46 -46.47 30.48
C ARG A 3 -1.60 -45.47 30.32
N SER A 4 -1.42 -44.21 30.73
CA SER A 4 -2.52 -43.23 30.67
C SER A 4 -2.04 -41.77 30.78
N GLN A 5 -0.97 -41.40 30.08
CA GLN A 5 -0.51 -39.99 30.09
C GLN A 5 -0.15 -39.40 28.72
N THR A 6 -0.33 -40.13 27.62
CA THR A 6 0.14 -39.66 26.30
C THR A 6 -0.98 -39.28 25.32
N ILE A 7 -2.24 -39.25 25.75
CA ILE A 7 -3.39 -38.95 24.85
C ILE A 7 -3.98 -37.55 25.10
N LEU A 8 -3.63 -36.87 26.19
CA LEU A 8 -4.33 -35.65 26.61
C LEU A 8 -3.66 -34.32 26.18
N LEU A 9 -2.66 -34.34 25.30
CA LEU A 9 -1.94 -33.13 24.88
C LEU A 9 -2.17 -32.73 23.41
N VAL A 10 -3.03 -33.44 22.68
CA VAL A 10 -3.35 -33.11 21.27
C VAL A 10 -4.65 -32.29 21.13
N SER A 11 -5.45 -32.20 22.19
CA SER A 11 -6.81 -31.64 22.12
C SER A 11 -6.89 -30.11 22.32
N ILE A 12 -5.79 -29.42 22.67
CA ILE A 12 -5.81 -27.99 23.06
C ILE A 12 -5.29 -27.06 21.93
N SER A 13 -4.83 -27.61 20.81
CA SER A 13 -4.18 -26.81 19.75
C SER A 13 -5.14 -26.16 18.75
N LEU A 14 -6.47 -26.31 18.89
CA LEU A 14 -7.48 -25.87 17.91
C LEU A 14 -8.11 -24.49 18.20
N PHE A 15 -7.68 -23.78 19.25
CA PHE A 15 -8.30 -22.52 19.68
C PHE A 15 -7.51 -21.25 19.37
N PHE A 16 -6.45 -21.31 18.57
CA PHE A 16 -5.69 -20.11 18.25
C PHE A 16 -6.11 -19.49 16.91
N THR A 17 -6.91 -18.43 17.08
CA THR A 17 -6.90 -17.18 16.31
C THR A 17 -7.40 -17.28 14.88
N VAL A 18 -8.71 -17.09 14.70
CA VAL A 18 -9.23 -16.43 13.50
C VAL A 18 -8.70 -14.98 13.52
N PRO A 19 -7.83 -14.57 12.58
CA PRO A 19 -7.51 -13.16 12.46
C PRO A 19 -8.76 -12.46 11.92
N PHE A 20 -9.44 -11.70 12.78
CA PHE A 20 -10.41 -10.71 12.32
C PHE A 20 -9.63 -9.62 11.60
N VAL A 21 -9.44 -9.80 10.29
CA VAL A 21 -8.96 -8.72 9.42
C VAL A 21 -10.13 -7.76 9.24
N ASN A 22 -10.14 -6.68 10.02
CA ASN A 22 -10.98 -5.53 9.72
C ASN A 22 -10.44 -4.90 8.44
N GLY A 23 -10.96 -5.34 7.28
CA GLY A 23 -10.79 -4.62 6.03
C GLY A 23 -11.50 -3.27 6.14
N GLY A 24 -10.76 -2.22 6.47
CA GLY A 24 -11.28 -0.86 6.42
C GLY A 24 -11.69 -0.51 4.99
N THR A 25 -12.83 0.16 4.82
CA THR A 25 -13.22 0.73 3.52
C THR A 25 -12.29 1.87 3.17
N ALA A 26 -11.97 2.04 1.89
CA ALA A 26 -11.27 3.24 1.43
C ALA A 26 -12.04 4.50 1.86
N PRO A 27 -11.34 5.58 2.26
CA PRO A 27 -11.98 6.86 2.55
C PRO A 27 -12.87 7.31 1.39
N LYS A 28 -14.03 7.90 1.72
CA LYS A 28 -14.95 8.43 0.71
C LYS A 28 -14.45 9.74 0.11
N ASP A 29 -13.65 10.49 0.87
CA ASP A 29 -13.19 11.83 0.53
C ASP A 29 -11.71 11.80 0.16
N ALA A 30 -11.36 12.57 -0.88
CA ALA A 30 -9.97 12.80 -1.25
C ALA A 30 -9.27 13.69 -0.22
N PRO A 31 -7.98 13.47 0.08
CA PRO A 31 -7.21 14.40 0.89
C PRO A 31 -7.02 15.74 0.17
N GLN A 32 -6.83 16.82 0.93
CA GLN A 32 -6.42 18.10 0.34
C GLN A 32 -4.96 18.00 -0.11
N LEU A 33 -4.72 18.21 -1.40
CA LEU A 33 -3.40 18.08 -2.02
C LEU A 33 -2.77 19.45 -2.28
N PRO A 34 -1.44 19.59 -2.13
CA PRO A 34 -0.72 20.80 -2.51
C PRO A 34 -0.96 21.16 -3.98
N ALA A 35 -0.98 22.46 -4.28
CA ALA A 35 -1.07 22.93 -5.66
C ALA A 35 0.13 22.40 -6.48
N GLY A 36 -0.15 21.81 -7.63
CA GLY A 36 0.88 21.24 -8.50
C GLY A 36 1.50 19.93 -8.00
N PHE A 37 0.98 19.32 -6.92
CA PHE A 37 1.47 18.06 -6.36
C PHE A 37 1.70 16.97 -7.41
N CYS A 38 0.72 16.77 -8.29
CA CYS A 38 0.77 15.76 -9.35
C CYS A 38 0.45 16.41 -10.69
N PRO A 39 1.46 16.82 -11.48
CA PRO A 39 1.24 17.42 -12.79
C PRO A 39 0.54 16.43 -13.73
N LYS A 40 -0.58 16.86 -14.33
CA LYS A 40 -1.38 16.02 -15.24
C LYS A 40 -0.60 15.48 -16.44
N ALA A 41 0.49 16.15 -16.83
CA ALA A 41 1.37 15.76 -17.91
C ALA A 41 2.17 14.48 -17.60
N THR A 42 2.52 14.25 -16.33
CA THR A 42 3.41 13.16 -15.91
C THR A 42 2.73 12.15 -14.98
N GLY A 43 1.57 12.48 -14.40
CA GLY A 43 0.87 11.59 -13.48
C GLY A 43 -0.64 11.85 -13.38
N THR A 44 -1.29 11.00 -12.57
CA THR A 44 -2.71 11.04 -12.25
C THR A 44 -2.90 10.83 -10.75
N VAL A 45 -3.74 11.65 -10.12
CA VAL A 45 -4.08 11.53 -8.69
C VAL A 45 -5.14 10.44 -8.49
N THR A 46 -4.95 9.57 -7.51
CA THR A 46 -5.97 8.61 -7.08
C THR A 46 -7.11 9.29 -6.33
N ALA A 47 -8.35 8.89 -6.61
CA ALA A 47 -9.53 9.58 -6.10
C ALA A 47 -9.69 9.50 -4.58
N THR A 48 -9.27 8.40 -3.95
CA THR A 48 -9.54 8.13 -2.53
C THR A 48 -8.31 8.23 -1.64
N THR A 49 -7.11 7.93 -2.17
CA THR A 49 -5.85 7.94 -1.40
C THR A 49 -5.00 9.19 -1.64
N GLY A 50 -5.24 9.94 -2.74
CA GLY A 50 -4.49 11.15 -3.06
C GLY A 50 -3.04 10.91 -3.47
N GLU A 51 -2.72 9.69 -3.91
CA GLU A 51 -1.40 9.29 -4.41
C GLU A 51 -1.25 9.78 -5.85
N CYS A 52 -0.03 10.16 -6.25
CA CYS A 52 0.26 10.49 -7.64
C CYS A 52 0.83 9.25 -8.33
N ILE A 53 0.07 8.67 -9.25
CA ILE A 53 0.49 7.55 -10.10
C ILE A 53 1.16 8.12 -11.35
N CYS A 54 2.40 7.70 -11.64
CA CYS A 54 3.12 8.15 -12.82
C CYS A 54 2.57 7.51 -14.10
N ARG A 55 2.48 8.30 -15.17
CA ARG A 55 1.97 7.84 -16.48
C ARG A 55 2.95 6.92 -17.18
N TRP A 56 4.25 7.17 -17.01
CA TRP A 56 5.26 6.26 -17.50
C TRP A 56 5.32 5.07 -16.54
N GLU A 57 4.90 3.89 -17.00
CA GLU A 57 4.74 2.68 -16.18
C GLU A 57 6.08 1.92 -16.00
N HIS A 58 7.15 2.66 -15.71
CA HIS A 58 8.48 2.12 -15.46
C HIS A 58 8.92 2.42 -14.04
N ARG A 59 9.77 1.56 -13.46
CA ARG A 59 10.33 1.74 -12.10
C ARG A 59 10.96 3.13 -11.89
N ASP A 60 11.57 3.67 -12.94
CA ASP A 60 12.31 4.93 -12.89
C ASP A 60 11.44 6.16 -13.17
N ALA A 61 10.13 5.97 -13.38
CA ALA A 61 9.23 7.08 -13.65
C ALA A 61 8.97 7.99 -12.46
N CYS A 62 9.29 7.55 -11.24
CA CYS A 62 9.27 8.37 -10.04
C CYS A 62 10.70 8.62 -9.56
N VAL A 63 11.03 9.89 -9.28
CA VAL A 63 12.30 10.27 -8.65
C VAL A 63 12.04 10.99 -7.33
N GLY A 64 12.82 10.67 -6.30
CA GLY A 64 12.69 11.24 -4.95
C GLY A 64 12.84 10.19 -3.85
N SER A 65 12.90 10.66 -2.60
CA SER A 65 13.17 9.83 -1.41
C SER A 65 12.05 8.83 -1.08
N GLY A 66 10.80 9.12 -1.47
CA GLY A 66 9.60 8.35 -1.15
C GLY A 66 8.91 7.69 -2.34
N CYS A 67 9.62 7.47 -3.44
CA CYS A 67 9.06 6.81 -4.61
C CYS A 67 8.81 5.31 -4.37
N MET A 68 7.66 4.84 -4.81
CA MET A 68 7.22 3.46 -4.66
C MET A 68 6.98 2.84 -6.04
N TYR A 69 7.34 1.56 -6.17
CA TYR A 69 7.07 0.77 -7.35
C TYR A 69 6.41 -0.55 -6.95
N GLN A 70 5.14 -0.70 -7.29
CA GLN A 70 4.35 -1.89 -6.98
C GLN A 70 3.36 -2.15 -8.11
N MET A 71 3.11 -3.43 -8.41
CA MET A 71 2.14 -3.86 -9.42
C MET A 71 2.36 -3.26 -10.82
N GLY A 72 3.61 -2.95 -11.19
CA GLY A 72 3.95 -2.33 -12.48
C GLY A 72 3.78 -0.80 -12.50
N LEU A 73 3.43 -0.18 -11.37
CA LEU A 73 3.16 1.24 -11.28
C LEU A 73 4.18 1.94 -10.39
N SER A 74 4.72 3.06 -10.87
CA SER A 74 5.51 4.00 -10.08
C SER A 74 4.63 5.11 -9.54
N TRP A 75 4.76 5.42 -8.25
CA TRP A 75 3.93 6.40 -7.58
C TRP A 75 4.58 6.98 -6.33
N TYR A 76 4.00 8.06 -5.80
CA TYR A 76 4.40 8.65 -4.52
C TYR A 76 3.20 9.21 -3.76
N HIS A 77 3.35 9.26 -2.44
CA HIS A 77 2.35 9.79 -1.52
C HIS A 77 2.54 11.31 -1.31
N TYR A 78 1.46 12.03 -0.98
CA TYR A 78 1.49 13.49 -0.78
C TYR A 78 2.37 13.98 0.38
N SER A 79 2.81 13.07 1.24
CA SER A 79 3.81 13.36 2.27
C SER A 79 5.24 13.46 1.73
N CYS A 80 5.51 12.97 0.51
CA CYS A 80 6.82 13.09 -0.11
C CYS A 80 6.96 14.46 -0.79
N THR A 81 7.85 15.30 -0.27
CA THR A 81 8.02 16.69 -0.73
C THR A 81 9.05 16.85 -1.85
N ASP A 82 9.93 15.86 -2.02
CA ASP A 82 10.96 15.83 -3.07
C ASP A 82 10.61 14.89 -4.23
N CYS A 83 9.49 14.16 -4.12
CA CYS A 83 9.05 13.21 -5.15
C CYS A 83 8.41 13.92 -6.35
N LYS A 84 8.66 13.38 -7.54
CA LYS A 84 7.98 13.78 -8.78
C LYS A 84 7.95 12.65 -9.80
N CYS A 85 6.91 12.65 -10.64
CA CYS A 85 6.90 11.83 -11.85
C CYS A 85 7.69 12.52 -12.97
N ILE A 86 8.40 11.73 -13.77
CA ILE A 86 9.09 12.19 -14.98
C ILE A 86 8.41 11.66 -16.23
N ALA A 87 8.65 12.34 -17.36
CA ALA A 87 8.16 11.91 -18.66
C ALA A 87 8.98 10.71 -19.17
N GLU A 88 8.38 9.94 -20.07
CA GLU A 88 9.09 8.90 -20.82
C GLU A 88 10.22 9.54 -21.66
N PRO A 89 11.45 8.96 -21.67
CA PRO A 89 12.60 9.48 -22.39
C PRO A 89 12.47 9.50 -23.92
#